data_AF-X1QC02-F1
#
_entry.id   AF-X1QC02-F1
#
_cell.length_a   1.000
_cell.length_b   1.000
_cell.length_c   1.000
_cell.angle_alpha   90.00
_cell.angle_beta   90.00
_cell.angle_gamma   90.00
#
_symmetry.space_group_name_H-M   'P 1'
#
loop_
_entity.id
_entity.type
_entity.pdbx_description
1 polymer ?
#
loop_
_entity_poly.entity_id
_entity_poly.type
_entity_poly.pdbx_seq_one_letter_code
_entity_poly.pdbx_strand_id
1 'polypeptide(L)' 'MKSVIDQLITLHYEIREKAGVTTTKLANGTIKMTSEDGVVIVRAPYEWET' A
#
# COMPACT_ATOMS: atom_id res chain seq x y z
N MET A 1 -0.27 -4.94 -24.03
CA MET A 1 -0.77 -3.71 -23.40
C MET A 1 -1.17 -4.08 -21.98
N LYS A 2 -0.60 -3.45 -20.94
CA LYS A 2 -1.00 -3.77 -19.54
C LYS A 2 -2.45 -3.32 -19.33
N SER A 3 -3.22 -4.04 -18.52
CA SER A 3 -4.59 -3.62 -18.23
C SER A 3 -4.60 -2.27 -17.49
N VAL A 4 -5.72 -1.54 -17.55
CA VAL A 4 -5.85 -0.28 -16.80
C VAL A 4 -5.69 -0.54 -15.30
N ILE A 5 -6.15 -1.69 -14.81
CA ILE A 5 -6.02 -2.09 -13.41
C ILE A 5 -4.55 -2.27 -13.02
N ASP A 6 -3.75 -2.95 -13.85
CA ASP A 6 -2.31 -3.14 -13.57
C ASP A 6 -1.55 -1.81 -13.52
N GLN A 7 -1.94 -0.86 -14.36
CA GLN A 7 -1.36 0.48 -14.38
C GLN A 7 -1.70 1.25 -13.10
N LEU A 8 -2.94 1.16 -12.63
CA LEU A 8 -3.37 1.80 -11.38
C LEU A 8 -2.69 1.17 -10.15
N ILE A 9 -2.54 -0.16 -10.13
CA ILE A 9 -1.80 -0.87 -9.08
C ILE A 9 -0.34 -0.43 -9.07
N THR A 10 0.28 -0.30 -10.25
CA THR A 10 1.66 0.19 -10.37
C THR A 10 1.79 1.61 -9.81
N LEU A 11 0.93 2.53 -10.25
CA LEU A 11 0.92 3.92 -9.80
C LEU A 11 0.73 4.04 -8.28
N HIS A 12 -0.11 3.19 -7.71
CA HIS A 12 -0.35 3.12 -6.27
C HIS A 12 0.93 2.77 -5.47
N TYR A 13 1.74 1.82 -5.95
CA TYR A 13 3.02 1.52 -5.31
C TYR A 13 4.04 2.65 -5.48
N GLU A 14 4.11 3.25 -6.67
CA GLU A 14 5.02 4.39 -6.92
C GLU A 14 4.72 5.59 -6.02
N ILE A 15 3.43 5.91 -5.81
CA ILE A 15 3.02 6.99 -4.91
C ILE A 15 3.45 6.69 -3.47
N ARG A 16 3.27 5.46 -3.01
CA ARG A 16 3.68 5.04 -1.66
C ARG A 16 5.19 5.14 -1.46
N GLU A 17 5.96 4.69 -2.44
CA GLU A 17 7.42 4.77 -2.41
C GLU A 17 7.89 6.23 -2.37
N LYS A 18 7.35 7.09 -3.24
CA LYS A 18 7.69 8.52 -3.26
C LYS A 18 7.31 9.26 -1.98
N ALA A 19 6.25 8.82 -1.31
CA ALA A 19 5.82 9.36 -0.02
C ALA A 19 6.54 8.72 1.18
N GLY A 20 7.53 7.84 0.94
CA GLY A 20 8.30 7.17 1.98
C GLY A 20 7.45 6.28 2.90
N VAL A 21 6.35 5.73 2.39
CA VAL A 21 5.41 4.94 3.18
C VAL A 21 5.98 3.54 3.43
N THR A 22 6.20 3.22 4.69
CA THR A 22 6.57 1.87 5.13
C THR A 22 5.32 1.05 5.42
N THR A 23 5.35 -0.23 5.04
CA THR A 23 4.19 -1.12 5.13
C THR A 23 4.54 -2.37 5.94
N THR A 24 3.67 -2.79 6.85
CA THR A 24 3.86 -3.99 7.70
C THR A 24 2.56 -4.79 7.77
N LYS A 25 2.62 -6.09 7.45
CA LYS A 25 1.50 -7.02 7.69
C LYS A 25 1.46 -7.38 9.18
N LEU A 26 0.33 -7.15 9.83
CA LEU A 26 0.09 -7.46 11.24
C LEU A 26 -0.44 -8.89 11.39
N ALA A 27 -0.31 -9.46 12.60
CA ALA A 27 -0.73 -10.83 12.89
C ALA A 27 -2.24 -11.09 12.67
N ASN A 28 -3.08 -10.05 12.75
CA ASN A 28 -4.51 -10.12 12.47
C ASN A 28 -4.85 -10.01 10.97
N GLY A 29 -3.84 -10.07 10.08
CA GLY A 29 -4.01 -9.98 8.64
C GLY A 29 -4.19 -8.57 8.08
N THR A 30 -4.23 -7.53 8.94
CA THR A 30 -4.31 -6.14 8.48
C THR A 30 -2.96 -5.61 8.03
N ILE A 31 -3.01 -4.55 7.23
CA ILE A 31 -1.84 -3.82 6.77
C ILE A 31 -1.74 -2.52 7.56
N LYS A 32 -0.61 -2.33 8.24
CA LYS A 32 -0.19 -1.05 8.83
C LYS A 32 0.69 -0.30 7.83
N MET A 33 0.37 0.96 7.59
CA MET A 33 1.13 1.88 6.75
C MET A 33 1.58 3.07 7.59
N THR A 34 2.85 3.46 7.50
CA THR A 34 3.42 4.61 8.22
C THR A 34 4.14 5.51 7.24
N SER A 35 3.76 6.79 7.15
CA SER A 35 4.47 7.80 6.36
C SER A 35 5.70 8.32 7.10
N GLU A 36 6.59 9.02 6.39
CA GLU A 36 7.76 9.68 6.99
C GLU A 36 7.37 10.72 8.04
N ASP A 37 6.24 11.43 7.83
CA ASP A 37 5.69 12.40 8.79
C ASP A 37 5.06 11.76 10.04
N GLY A 38 5.08 10.42 10.15
CA GLY A 38 4.54 9.68 11.29
C GLY A 38 3.03 9.43 11.24
N VAL A 39 2.37 9.71 10.11
CA VAL A 39 0.95 9.37 9.92
C VAL A 39 0.81 7.85 9.77
N VAL A 40 -0.09 7.26 10.56
CA VAL A 40 -0.32 5.82 10.60
C VAL A 40 -1.74 5.49 10.15
N ILE A 41 -1.86 4.55 9.20
CA ILE A 41 -3.13 4.00 8.74
C ILE A 41 -3.09 2.48 8.92
N VAL A 42 -4.16 1.89 9.46
CA VAL A 42 -4.34 0.43 9.56
C VAL A 42 -5.62 0.04 8.85
N ARG A 43 -5.54 -0.90 7.92
CA ARG A 43 -6.69 -1.36 7.12
C ARG A 43 -6.58 -2.83 6.73
N ALA A 44 -7.68 -3.41 6.26
CA ALA A 44 -7.64 -4.70 5.57
C ALA A 44 -6.87 -4.60 4.24
N PRO A 45 -6.21 -5.69 3.78
CA PRO A 45 -5.59 -5.74 2.46
C PRO A 45 -6.65 -5.58 1.36
N TYR A 46 -6.26 -4.99 0.23
CA TYR A 46 -7.08 -5.06 -0.98
C TYR A 46 -6.97 -6.46 -1.59
N GLU A 47 -7.91 -6.84 -2.45
CA GLU A 47 -7.92 -8.17 -3.09
C GLU A 47 -6.60 -8.50 -3.80
N TRP A 48 -5.96 -7.50 -4.41
CA TRP A 48 -4.68 -7.65 -5.13
C TRP A 48 -3.43 -7.58 -4.25
N GLU A 49 -3.56 -7.32 -2.93
CA GLU A 49 -2.43 -7.27 -1.97
C GLU A 49 -2.32 -8.54 -1.10
N THR A 50 -3.21 -9.51 -1.35
CA THR A 50 -3.31 -10.76 -0.62
C THR A 50 -2.12 -11.67 -0.95
#